data_AF-A0A369JFW3-F1
#
_entry.id   AF-A0A369JFW3-F1
#
_cell.length_a   1.000
_cell.length_b   1.000
_cell.length_c   1.000
_cell.angle_alpha   90.00
_cell.angle_beta   90.00
_cell.angle_gamma   90.00
#
_symmetry.space_group_name_H-M   'P 1'
#
loop_
_entity.id
_entity.type
_entity.pdbx_description
1 polymer ?
#
loop_
_entity_poly.entity_id
_entity_poly.type
_entity_poly.pdbx_seq_one_letter_code
_entity_poly.pdbx_strand_id
1 'polypeptide(L)'
;MNNTSESDTLGHLLIAALPEANRGLASYDSEERCRYLLKLQTLMRDWPGTKPPILNIDQYRWCMGEIEELEKGVATFYTQTFFNYFCCAPIIPH
;
A
#
# COMPACT_ATOMS: atom_id res chain seq x y z
N MET A 1 -44.46 28.68 13.51
CA MET A 1 -43.21 28.99 14.22
C MET A 1 -42.25 27.86 13.92
N ASN A 2 -41.25 28.15 13.08
CA ASN A 2 -40.24 27.19 12.61
C ASN A 2 -39.25 26.93 13.74
N ASN A 3 -38.95 25.66 14.03
CA ASN A 3 -37.70 25.30 14.71
C ASN A 3 -37.02 24.20 13.90
N THR A 4 -36.03 24.64 13.14
CA THR A 4 -35.08 23.84 12.37
C THR A 4 -34.24 23.02 13.34
N SER A 5 -34.42 21.70 13.37
CA SER A 5 -33.46 20.81 14.01
C SER A 5 -32.34 20.53 13.00
N GLU A 6 -31.28 21.32 13.07
CA GLU A 6 -30.03 21.03 12.38
C GLU A 6 -29.53 19.65 12.83
N SER A 7 -29.56 18.69 11.90
CA SER A 7 -28.95 17.39 12.09
C SER A 7 -27.45 17.56 12.02
N ASP A 8 -26.85 17.76 13.19
CA ASP A 8 -25.41 17.78 13.39
C ASP A 8 -24.87 16.40 12.98
N THR A 9 -24.37 16.29 11.76
CA THR A 9 -23.69 15.10 11.25
C THR A 9 -22.38 14.96 12.02
N LEU A 10 -22.47 14.31 13.17
CA LEU A 10 -21.35 13.91 14.00
C LEU A 10 -20.46 12.99 13.17
N GLY A 11 -19.41 13.56 12.56
CA GLY A 11 -18.38 12.80 11.90
C GLY A 11 -17.79 11.82 12.92
N HIS A 12 -18.09 10.54 12.77
CA HIS A 12 -17.55 9.50 13.63
C HIS A 12 -16.04 9.40 13.38
N LEU A 13 -15.27 10.05 14.24
CA LEU A 13 -13.83 9.89 14.33
C LEU A 13 -13.55 8.45 14.77
N LEU A 14 -13.13 7.60 13.83
CA LEU A 14 -12.62 6.26 14.12
C LEU A 14 -11.27 6.40 14.83
N ILE A 15 -11.29 6.54 16.15
CA ILE A 15 -10.08 6.40 16.97
C ILE A 15 -9.78 4.91 17.07
N ALA A 16 -9.08 4.36 16.07
CA ALA A 16 -8.45 3.06 16.21
C ALA A 16 -7.27 3.19 17.18
N ALA A 17 -7.14 2.24 18.12
CA ALA A 17 -5.91 2.13 18.90
C ALA A 17 -4.74 1.91 17.93
N LEU A 18 -3.75 2.79 17.95
CA LEU A 18 -2.54 2.68 17.14
C LEU A 18 -1.92 1.30 17.41
N PRO A 19 -1.76 0.43 16.39
CA PRO A 19 -0.96 -0.77 16.57
C PRO A 19 0.47 -0.32 16.88
N GLU A 20 0.93 -0.54 18.12
CA GLU A 20 2.27 -0.12 18.57
C GLU A 20 3.41 -0.86 17.85
N ALA A 21 3.08 -1.90 17.07
CA ALA A 21 4.05 -2.71 16.33
C ALA A 21 3.93 -2.48 14.83
N ASN A 22 5.04 -2.04 14.22
CA ASN A 22 5.25 -2.08 12.79
C ASN A 22 5.12 -3.52 12.27
N ARG A 23 4.16 -3.77 11.36
CA ARG A 23 3.84 -5.08 10.79
C ARG A 23 3.67 -4.98 9.28
N GLY A 24 3.68 -6.13 8.61
CA GLY A 24 3.48 -6.20 7.16
C GLY A 24 4.56 -5.45 6.38
N LEU A 25 4.16 -4.56 5.47
CA LEU A 25 5.10 -3.75 4.69
C LEU A 25 5.96 -2.82 5.56
N ALA A 26 5.46 -2.40 6.72
CA ALA A 26 6.22 -1.56 7.65
C ALA A 26 7.10 -2.36 8.61
N SER A 27 7.01 -3.70 8.62
CA SER A 27 7.74 -4.56 9.57
C SER A 27 9.25 -4.37 9.46
N TYR A 28 9.95 -4.38 10.59
CA TYR A 28 11.41 -4.42 10.62
C TYR A 28 11.96 -5.80 10.24
N ASP A 29 11.16 -6.86 10.36
CA ASP A 29 11.51 -8.18 9.88
C ASP A 29 11.43 -8.22 8.35
N SER A 30 12.58 -8.48 7.72
CA SER A 30 12.67 -8.59 6.26
C SER A 30 11.89 -9.77 5.70
N GLU A 31 11.77 -10.87 6.45
CA GLU A 31 11.04 -12.04 5.99
C GLU A 31 9.54 -11.76 5.97
N GLU A 32 9.01 -11.15 7.03
CA GLU A 32 7.66 -10.60 7.03
C GLU A 32 7.47 -9.61 5.89
N ARG A 33 8.30 -8.56 5.79
CA ARG A 33 8.15 -7.53 4.75
C ARG A 33 8.16 -8.13 3.34
N CYS A 34 9.08 -9.06 3.06
CA CYS A 34 9.16 -9.79 1.79
C CYS A 34 7.85 -10.53 1.48
N ARG A 35 7.25 -11.25 2.45
CA ARG A 35 5.98 -11.94 2.23
C ARG A 35 4.87 -11.00 1.77
N TYR A 36 4.78 -9.81 2.34
CA TYR A 36 3.76 -8.82 1.93
C TYR A 36 4.10 -8.17 0.58
N LEU A 37 5.38 -7.90 0.31
CA LEU A 37 5.83 -7.41 -1.00
C LEU A 37 5.49 -8.39 -2.13
N LEU A 38 5.69 -9.70 -1.93
CA LEU A 38 5.32 -10.73 -2.91
C LEU A 38 3.80 -10.79 -3.15
N LYS A 39 2.99 -10.58 -2.11
CA LYS A 39 1.53 -10.49 -2.28
C LYS A 39 1.15 -9.25 -3.09
N LEU A 40 1.79 -8.12 -2.84
CA LEU A 40 1.55 -6.88 -3.58
C LEU A 40 2.02 -7.02 -5.05
N GLN A 41 3.19 -7.60 -5.29
CA GLN A 41 3.68 -7.97 -6.62
C GLN A 41 2.66 -8.83 -7.38
N THR A 42 2.12 -9.86 -6.72
CA THR A 42 1.09 -10.74 -7.30
C THR A 42 -0.15 -9.95 -7.70
N LEU A 43 -0.65 -9.07 -6.81
CA LEU A 43 -1.81 -8.22 -7.07
C LEU A 43 -1.59 -7.29 -8.28
N MET A 44 -0.39 -6.74 -8.41
CA MET A 44 -0.04 -5.77 -9.44
C MET A 44 0.27 -6.40 -10.81
N ARG A 45 0.36 -7.73 -10.88
CA ARG A 45 0.65 -8.45 -12.12
C ARG A 45 -0.42 -8.20 -13.19
N ASP A 46 -1.66 -7.98 -12.78
CA ASP A 46 -2.78 -7.76 -13.71
C ASP A 46 -3.03 -6.27 -13.99
N TRP A 47 -2.25 -5.37 -13.40
CA TRP A 47 -2.43 -3.93 -13.57
C TRP A 47 -1.93 -3.45 -14.93
N PRO A 48 -2.54 -2.39 -15.51
CA PRO A 48 -2.09 -1.83 -16.77
C PRO A 48 -0.72 -1.13 -16.63
N GLY A 49 0.01 -1.03 -17.74
CA GLY A 49 1.30 -0.34 -17.81
C GLY A 49 2.52 -1.25 -17.82
N THR A 50 3.67 -0.64 -18.11
CA THR A 50 4.97 -1.32 -18.19
C THR A 50 5.48 -1.63 -16.79
N LYS A 51 5.59 -2.92 -16.49
CA LYS A 51 6.02 -3.41 -15.17
C LYS A 51 7.54 -3.41 -15.07
N PRO A 52 8.13 -2.95 -13.94
CA PRO A 52 9.54 -3.15 -13.66
C PRO A 52 9.92 -4.64 -13.74
N PRO A 53 11.10 -5.00 -14.26
CA PRO A 53 11.52 -6.40 -14.40
C PRO A 53 11.42 -7.21 -13.10
N ILE A 54 11.77 -6.59 -11.97
CA ILE A 54 11.71 -7.21 -10.63
C ILE A 54 10.30 -7.69 -10.24
N LEU A 55 9.23 -7.10 -10.82
CA LEU A 55 7.85 -7.53 -10.57
C LEU A 55 7.45 -8.79 -11.34
N ASN A 56 8.23 -9.20 -12.34
CA ASN A 56 7.96 -10.40 -13.13
C ASN A 56 8.81 -11.61 -12.70
N ILE A 57 9.62 -11.46 -11.66
CA ILE A 57 10.48 -12.53 -11.15
C ILE A 57 9.67 -13.39 -10.16
N ASP A 58 9.55 -14.68 -10.48
CA ASP A 58 9.02 -15.70 -9.59
C ASP A 58 10.19 -16.55 -9.06
N GLN A 59 10.63 -16.27 -7.82
CA GLN A 59 11.70 -17.01 -7.16
C GLN A 59 11.36 -17.39 -5.72
N TYR A 60 11.95 -18.49 -5.24
CA TYR A 60 11.65 -19.08 -3.94
C TYR A 60 12.46 -18.44 -2.78
N ARG A 61 13.62 -17.86 -3.08
CA ARG A 61 14.51 -17.26 -2.07
C ARG A 61 14.85 -15.84 -2.46
N TRP A 62 14.85 -14.96 -1.48
CA TRP A 62 15.16 -13.54 -1.64
C TRP A 62 16.22 -13.17 -0.60
N CYS A 63 17.30 -12.55 -1.05
CA CYS A 63 18.26 -11.92 -0.17
C CYS A 63 17.84 -10.47 0.12
N MET A 64 18.45 -9.85 1.13
CA MET A 64 18.11 -8.48 1.55
C MET A 64 18.14 -7.46 0.40
N GLY A 65 19.17 -7.52 -0.46
CA GLY A 65 19.28 -6.59 -1.59
C GLY A 65 18.13 -6.74 -2.59
N GLU A 66 17.71 -7.97 -2.90
CA GLU A 66 16.58 -8.24 -3.78
C GLU A 66 15.25 -7.81 -3.15
N ILE A 67 15.11 -7.95 -1.82
CA ILE A 67 13.92 -7.47 -1.10
C ILE A 67 13.81 -5.94 -1.22
N GLU A 68 14.92 -5.22 -1.06
CA GLU A 68 14.95 -3.75 -1.24
C GLU A 68 14.67 -3.32 -2.67
N GLU A 69 15.20 -4.04 -3.67
CA GLU A 69 14.89 -3.80 -5.08
C GLU A 69 13.42 -4.07 -5.40
N LEU A 70 12.86 -5.17 -4.87
CA LEU A 70 11.44 -5.49 -4.99
C LEU A 70 10.59 -4.39 -4.36
N GLU A 71 10.95 -3.94 -3.15
CA GLU A 71 10.26 -2.86 -2.44
C GLU A 71 10.23 -1.57 -3.27
N LYS A 72 11.37 -1.15 -3.81
CA LYS A 72 11.46 0.01 -4.71
C LYS A 72 10.63 -0.16 -5.97
N GLY A 73 10.69 -1.33 -6.60
CA GLY A 73 9.95 -1.64 -7.82
C GLY A 73 8.44 -1.61 -7.60
N VAL A 74 7.98 -2.25 -6.52
CA VAL A 74 6.57 -2.27 -6.11
C VAL A 74 6.08 -0.86 -5.79
N ALA A 75 6.80 -0.12 -4.95
CA ALA A 75 6.40 1.24 -4.55
C ALA A 75 6.33 2.19 -5.75
N THR A 76 7.33 2.13 -6.65
CA THR A 76 7.37 2.98 -7.84
C THR A 76 6.22 2.66 -8.80
N PHE A 77 6.02 1.38 -9.11
CA PHE A 77 4.94 0.97 -10.01
C PHE A 77 3.56 1.25 -9.42
N TYR A 78 3.40 1.09 -8.10
CA TYR A 78 2.15 1.37 -7.39
C TYR A 78 1.81 2.85 -7.47
N THR A 79 2.73 3.70 -7.05
CA THR A 79 2.51 5.15 -6.99
C THR A 79 2.26 5.74 -8.37
N GLN A 80 3.02 5.31 -9.38
CA GLN A 80 2.81 5.76 -10.76
C GLN A 80 1.49 5.27 -11.33
N THR A 81 1.13 4.00 -11.13
CA THR A 81 -0.15 3.44 -11.63
C THR A 81 -1.33 4.12 -10.95
N PHE A 82 -1.26 4.35 -9.64
CA PHE A 82 -2.27 5.06 -8.88
C PHE A 82 -2.46 6.48 -9.42
N PHE A 83 -1.37 7.23 -9.60
CA PHE A 83 -1.43 8.58 -10.17
C PHE A 83 -2.01 8.59 -11.59
N ASN A 84 -1.60 7.65 -12.45
CA ASN A 84 -2.12 7.57 -13.81
C ASN A 84 -3.63 7.28 -13.86
N TYR A 85 -4.17 6.56 -12.87
CA TYR A 85 -5.57 6.17 -12.84
C TYR A 85 -6.47 7.20 -12.14
N PHE A 86 -6.04 7.70 -10.98
CA PHE A 86 -6.83 8.61 -10.14
C PHE A 86 -6.44 10.09 -10.30
N CYS A 87 -5.36 10.39 -11.03
CA CYS A 87 -4.81 11.73 -11.22
C CYS A 87 -4.45 12.44 -9.91
N CYS A 88 -4.22 11.69 -8.83
CA CYS A 88 -3.82 12.21 -7.53
C CYS A 88 -2.71 11.34 -6.92
N ALA A 89 -1.94 11.93 -6.00
CA ALA A 89 -0.95 11.16 -5.26
C ALA A 89 -1.66 10.15 -4.34
N PRO A 90 -1.15 8.92 -4.19
CA PRO A 90 -1.67 7.98 -3.19
C PRO A 90 -1.47 8.57 -1.81
N ILE A 91 -2.58 8.90 -1.14
CA ILE A 91 -2.59 9.32 0.26
C ILE A 91 -2.78 8.06 1.11
N ILE A 92 -1.92 7.87 2.11
CA ILE A 92 -2.18 6.87 3.14
C ILE A 92 -3.38 7.39 3.96
N PRO A 93 -4.51 6.66 4.02
CA PRO A 93 -5.67 7.10 4.79
C PRO A 93 -5.26 7.42 6.24
N HIS A 94 -5.73 8.57 6.75
CA HIS A 94 -5.53 8.99 8.13
C HIS A 94 -6.38 8.15 9.10
#